data_AF-A0A7C3B6I2-F1
#
_entry.id   AF-A0A7C3B6I2-F1
#
_cell.length_a   1.000
_cell.length_b   1.000
_cell.length_c   1.000
_cell.angle_alpha   90.00
_cell.angle_beta   90.00
_cell.angle_gamma   90.00
#
_symmetry.space_group_name_H-M   'P 1'
#
loop_
_entity.id
_entity.type
_entity.pdbx_description
1 polymer ?
#
loop_
_entity_poly.entity_id
_entity_poly.type
_entity_poly.pdbx_seq_one_letter_code
_entity_poly.pdbx_strand_id
1 'polypeptide(L)' 'MTLETVLELVKQLSPADKVRLIERIAPEIRRDLEATPSAPRKSLWGLCADLGPAPSAEDIEQTRREEWGSFPREDI' A
#
# COMPACT_ATOMS: atom_id res chain seq x y z
N MET A 1 -3.32 0.55 -28.03
CA MET A 1 -1.99 -0.07 -27.88
C MET A 1 -1.87 -0.54 -26.43
N THR A 2 -1.51 -1.81 -26.20
CA THR A 2 -1.45 -2.43 -24.86
C THR A 2 -0.01 -2.58 -24.40
N LEU A 3 0.21 -2.75 -23.08
CA LEU A 3 1.55 -2.97 -22.52
C LEU A 3 2.23 -4.20 -23.13
N GLU A 4 1.48 -5.27 -23.31
CA GLU A 4 1.95 -6.54 -23.88
C GLU A 4 2.46 -6.32 -25.31
N THR A 5 1.72 -5.54 -26.11
CA THR A 5 2.14 -5.21 -27.48
C THR A 5 3.44 -4.40 -27.48
N VAL A 6 3.59 -3.46 -26.55
CA VAL A 6 4.82 -2.65 -26.43
C VAL A 6 6.00 -3.51 -25.97
N LEU A 7 5.79 -4.44 -25.05
CA LEU A 7 6.83 -5.35 -24.58
C LEU A 7 7.36 -6.24 -25.71
N GLU A 8 6.49 -6.75 -26.58
CA GLU A 8 6.92 -7.53 -27.75
C GLU A 8 7.78 -6.70 -28.71
N LEU A 9 7.48 -5.42 -28.90
CA LEU A 9 8.31 -4.52 -29.71
C LEU A 9 9.67 -4.23 -29.05
N VAL A 10 9.67 -3.96 -27.75
CA VAL A 10 10.92 -3.70 -27.00
C VAL A 10 11.82 -4.92 -26.98
N LYS A 11 11.27 -6.14 -26.96
CA LYS A 11 12.05 -7.39 -27.02
C LYS A 11 12.89 -7.49 -28.30
N GLN A 12 12.40 -6.95 -29.42
CA GLN A 12 13.08 -6.96 -30.73
C GLN A 12 14.25 -5.98 -30.81
N LEU A 13 14.39 -5.05 -29.86
CA LEU A 13 15.51 -4.11 -29.82
C LEU A 13 16.83 -4.78 -29.44
N SER A 14 17.93 -4.21 -29.95
CA SER A 14 19.28 -4.57 -29.51
C SER A 14 19.46 -4.24 -28.01
N PRO A 15 20.40 -4.91 -27.30
CA PRO A 15 20.69 -4.57 -25.91
C PRO A 15 21.03 -3.08 -25.70
N ALA A 16 21.77 -2.47 -26.64
CA ALA A 16 22.12 -1.05 -26.57
C ALA A 16 20.89 -0.15 -26.70
N ASP A 17 19.96 -0.48 -27.60
CA ASP A 17 18.74 0.30 -27.80
C ASP A 17 17.76 0.17 -26.64
N LYS A 18 17.73 -1.01 -25.98
CA LYS A 18 16.99 -1.18 -24.72
C LYS A 18 17.50 -0.26 -23.62
N VAL A 19 18.82 -0.11 -23.50
CA VAL A 19 19.43 0.83 -22.53
C VAL A 19 19.06 2.26 -22.87
N ARG A 20 19.20 2.68 -24.14
CA ARG A 20 18.80 4.02 -24.61
C ARG A 20 17.33 4.33 -24.36
N LEU A 21 16.45 3.33 -24.53
CA LEU A 21 15.02 3.46 -24.25
C LEU A 21 14.78 3.72 -22.76
N ILE A 22 15.44 2.97 -21.88
CA ILE A 22 15.34 3.16 -20.42
C ILE A 22 15.84 4.56 -20.03
N GLU A 23 16.99 5.00 -20.57
CA GLU A 23 17.55 6.32 -20.32
C GLU A 23 16.59 7.46 -20.67
N ARG A 24 15.78 7.28 -21.72
CA ARG A 24 14.82 8.29 -22.18
C ARG A 24 13.51 8.27 -21.40
N ILE A 25 12.98 7.08 -21.09
CA ILE A 25 11.67 6.92 -20.43
C ILE A 25 11.76 7.09 -18.91
N ALA A 26 12.86 6.69 -18.27
CA ALA A 26 12.96 6.75 -16.80
C ALA A 26 12.80 8.18 -16.21
N PRO A 27 13.36 9.24 -16.82
CA PRO A 27 13.11 10.63 -16.37
C PRO A 27 11.65 11.06 -16.54
N GLU A 28 10.97 10.60 -17.60
CA GLU A 28 9.55 10.87 -17.84
C GLU A 28 8.69 10.24 -16.73
N ILE A 29 8.91 8.95 -16.44
CA ILE A 29 8.23 8.24 -15.33
C ILE A 29 8.43 8.97 -14.00
N ARG A 30 9.66 9.41 -13.70
CA ARG A 30 9.96 10.12 -12.46
C ARG A 30 9.14 11.41 -12.34
N ARG A 31 9.08 12.21 -13.41
CA ARG A 31 8.28 13.44 -13.41
C ARG A 31 6.80 13.15 -13.20
N ASP A 32 6.26 12.13 -13.84
CA ASP A 32 4.83 11.79 -13.72
C ASP A 32 4.48 11.31 -12.29
N LEU A 33 5.40 10.57 -11.65
CA LEU A 33 5.26 10.15 -10.26
C LEU A 33 5.37 11.31 -9.27
N GLU A 34 6.27 12.27 -9.52
CA GLU A 34 6.43 13.48 -8.70
C GLU A 34 5.28 14.48 -8.91
N ALA A 35 4.74 14.54 -10.14
CA ALA A 35 3.60 15.37 -10.51
C ALA A 35 2.26 14.80 -10.03
N THR A 36 2.24 13.58 -9.50
CA THR A 36 1.09 13.05 -8.77
C THR A 36 1.15 13.60 -7.35
N PRO A 37 0.40 14.66 -6.99
CA PRO A 37 0.37 15.12 -5.62
C PRO A 37 -0.08 13.95 -4.75
N SER A 38 0.81 13.44 -3.91
CA SER A 38 0.42 12.60 -2.78
C SER A 38 -0.68 13.37 -2.07
N ALA A 39 -1.90 12.81 -2.08
CA ALA A 39 -3.02 13.47 -1.42
C ALA A 39 -2.56 13.86 -0.02
N PRO A 40 -2.79 15.11 0.43
CA PRO A 40 -2.30 15.56 1.71
C PRO A 40 -2.69 14.53 2.76
N ARG A 41 -1.70 14.01 3.49
CA ARG A 41 -1.93 12.98 4.51
C ARG A 41 -3.01 13.51 5.45
N LYS A 42 -4.12 12.77 5.54
CA LYS A 42 -5.16 13.10 6.50
C LYS A 42 -4.62 12.84 7.90
N SER A 43 -4.89 13.75 8.83
CA SER A 43 -4.60 13.52 10.24
C SER A 43 -5.37 12.29 10.72
N LEU A 44 -4.72 11.43 11.50
CA LEU A 44 -5.41 10.35 12.23
C LEU A 44 -6.18 10.88 13.45
N TRP A 45 -5.96 12.14 13.82
CA TRP A 45 -6.69 12.79 14.89
C TRP A 45 -8.19 12.83 14.56
N GLY A 46 -9.01 12.29 15.48
CA GLY A 46 -10.46 12.23 15.31
C GLY A 46 -10.95 11.05 14.46
N LEU A 47 -10.08 10.14 14.03
CA LEU A 47 -10.48 8.94 13.25
C LEU A 47 -11.54 8.09 13.97
N CYS A 48 -11.53 8.09 15.30
CA CYS A 48 -12.48 7.35 16.13
C CYS A 48 -13.47 8.26 16.87
N ALA A 49 -13.60 9.53 16.49
CA ALA A 49 -14.42 10.49 17.26
C ALA A 49 -15.92 10.14 17.26
N ASP A 50 -16.38 9.43 16.24
CA ASP A 50 -17.72 8.91 16.08
C ASP A 50 -18.00 7.64 16.90
N LEU A 51 -16.95 6.93 17.34
CA LEU A 51 -17.07 5.72 18.17
C LEU A 51 -17.40 6.03 19.65
N GLY A 52 -17.41 7.31 20.03
CA GLY A 52 -17.65 7.74 21.41
C GLY A 52 -16.43 7.58 22.32
N PRO A 53 -16.64 7.59 23.65
CA PRO A 53 -15.55 7.42 24.61
C PRO A 53 -14.84 6.08 24.42
N ALA A 54 -13.51 6.09 24.53
CA ALA A 54 -12.75 4.85 24.56
C ALA A 54 -13.16 3.99 25.78
N PRO A 55 -13.23 2.65 25.62
CA PRO A 55 -13.52 1.75 26.74
C PRO A 55 -12.44 1.86 27.82
N SER A 56 -12.81 1.55 29.06
CA SER A 56 -11.85 1.54 30.16
C SER A 56 -10.87 0.37 30.01
N ALA A 57 -9.74 0.45 30.72
CA ALA A 57 -8.78 -0.66 30.75
C ALA A 57 -9.41 -1.96 31.31
N GLU A 58 -10.35 -1.82 32.26
CA GLU A 58 -11.09 -2.96 32.83
C GLU A 58 -12.03 -3.59 31.80
N ASP A 59 -12.78 -2.78 31.05
CA ASP A 59 -13.67 -3.25 29.98
C ASP A 59 -12.90 -3.99 28.88
N ILE A 60 -11.74 -3.46 28.49
CA ILE A 60 -10.85 -4.08 27.49
C ILE A 60 -10.36 -5.44 27.98
N GLU A 61 -9.92 -5.53 29.24
CA GLU A 61 -9.39 -6.76 29.80
C GLU A 61 -10.49 -7.82 29.98
N GLN A 62 -11.68 -7.41 30.42
CA GLN A 62 -12.83 -8.31 30.54
C GLN A 62 -13.21 -8.89 29.17
N THR A 63 -13.39 -8.01 28.16
CA THR A 63 -13.71 -8.44 26.79
C THR A 63 -12.63 -9.37 26.24
N ARG A 64 -11.34 -9.08 26.47
CA ARG A 64 -10.25 -9.96 26.04
C ARG A 64 -10.38 -11.34 26.66
N ARG A 65 -10.64 -11.45 27.96
CA ARG A 65 -10.81 -12.75 28.64
C ARG A 65 -11.99 -13.55 28.09
N GLU A 66 -13.10 -12.87 27.81
CA GLU A 66 -14.31 -13.50 27.26
C GLU A 66 -14.05 -14.03 25.83
N GLU A 67 -13.56 -13.17 24.94
CA GLU A 67 -13.32 -13.51 23.54
C GLU A 67 -12.17 -14.53 23.37
N TRP A 68 -11.10 -14.39 24.15
CA TRP A 68 -9.94 -15.28 24.07
C TRP A 68 -10.06 -16.52 24.96
N GLY A 69 -11.06 -16.57 25.84
CA GLY A 69 -11.35 -17.73 26.69
C GLY A 69 -11.78 -18.95 25.87
N SER A 70 -12.47 -18.73 24.76
CA SER A 70 -12.87 -19.75 23.78
C SER A 70 -11.91 -19.90 22.59
N PHE A 71 -10.82 -19.14 22.56
CA PHE A 71 -9.86 -19.24 21.45
C PHE A 71 -9.23 -20.65 21.48
N PRO A 72 -9.25 -21.41 20.37
CA PRO A 72 -8.68 -22.74 20.34
C PRO A 72 -7.21 -22.67 20.73
N ARG A 73 -6.91 -23.17 21.93
CA ARG A 73 -5.53 -23.45 22.32
C ARG A 73 -5.30 -24.87 21.86
N GLU A 74 -4.96 -25.01 20.58
CA GLU A 74 -4.28 -26.22 20.16
C GLU A 74 -3.02 -26.29 21.02
N ASP A 75 -3.02 -27.30 21.89
CA ASP A 75 -2.06 -27.66 22.91
C ASP A 75 -0.63 -27.15 22.64
N ILE A 76 -0.01 -26.52 23.65
CA ILE A 76 1.47 -26.54 23.77
C ILE A 76 1.88 -27.99 24.01
#